data_AF-A0A534TDW8-F1
#
_entry.id   AF-A0A534TDW8-F1
#
_cell.length_a   1.000
_cell.length_b   1.000
_cell.length_c   1.000
_cell.angle_alpha   90.00
_cell.angle_beta   90.00
_cell.angle_gamma   90.00
#
_symmetry.space_group_name_H-M   'P 1'
#
loop_
_entity.id
_entity.type
_entity.pdbx_description
1 polymer ?
#
loop_
_entity_poly.entity_id
_entity_poly.type
_entity_poly.pdbx_seq_one_letter_code
_entity_poly.pdbx_strand_id
1 'polypeptide(L)'
;MPLSEKAILCACEDVSVHDVEGAIAHGYADIESLKRYTGLGTGPCQGKSCEVGAMRICAGRNAVPPAAQVPFRARPPLAPTTIAAYAGLPPEVTGARHPAGGLRPTWGKGAHPLQPHAALPERVDVVIIGGGIMGLALAWNLAGLRAGRVLVLERGYLCEGASGRNGGGVRAQWTTPTLIELAKESIAFMARFAQELGINVWLRRG
;
A
#
# COMPACT_ATOMS: atom_id res chain seq x y z
N MET A 1 17.73 -20.71 9.77
CA MET A 1 18.56 -20.48 8.58
C MET A 1 18.31 -19.05 8.13
N PRO A 2 19.31 -18.17 8.05
CA PRO A 2 19.12 -16.84 7.47
C PRO A 2 18.70 -17.01 6.01
N LEU A 3 17.63 -16.32 5.60
CA LEU A 3 17.20 -16.31 4.21
C LEU A 3 18.20 -15.50 3.38
N SER A 4 18.52 -15.96 2.17
CA SER A 4 19.39 -15.22 1.24
C SER A 4 18.77 -13.87 0.89
N GLU A 5 19.56 -12.79 0.84
CA GLU A 5 19.11 -11.45 0.42
C GLU A 5 18.49 -11.46 -0.99
N LYS A 6 18.90 -12.41 -1.84
CA LYS A 6 18.38 -12.58 -3.21
C LYS A 6 17.14 -13.46 -3.29
N ALA A 7 16.59 -13.91 -2.16
CA ALA A 7 15.41 -14.77 -2.15
C ALA A 7 14.15 -13.94 -2.47
N ILE A 8 13.37 -14.40 -3.45
CA ILE A 8 12.07 -13.81 -3.77
C ILE A 8 11.04 -14.25 -2.74
N LEU A 9 10.39 -13.28 -2.11
CA LEU A 9 9.30 -13.50 -1.16
C LEU A 9 7.93 -13.42 -1.84
N CYS A 10 7.74 -12.48 -2.77
CA CYS A 10 6.52 -12.36 -3.56
C CYS A 10 6.84 -12.40 -5.06
N ALA A 11 6.67 -13.58 -5.67
CA ALA A 11 6.90 -13.76 -7.11
C ALA A 11 5.90 -13.01 -8.00
N CYS A 12 4.76 -12.58 -7.48
CA CYS A 12 3.77 -11.86 -8.30
C CYS A 12 4.14 -10.40 -8.56
N GLU A 13 4.95 -9.81 -7.69
CA GLU A 13 5.30 -8.39 -7.72
C GLU A 13 6.82 -8.20 -7.57
N ASP A 14 7.59 -9.28 -7.80
CA ASP A 14 9.05 -9.34 -7.71
C ASP A 14 9.66 -8.78 -6.41
N VAL A 15 8.97 -8.98 -5.28
CA VAL A 15 9.45 -8.51 -3.96
C VAL A 15 10.39 -9.54 -3.35
N SER A 16 11.61 -9.13 -3.03
CA SER A 16 12.62 -9.94 -2.36
C SER A 16 12.54 -9.86 -0.83
N VAL A 17 13.24 -10.75 -0.15
CA VAL A 17 13.47 -10.67 1.30
C VAL A 17 14.21 -9.37 1.65
N HIS A 18 15.17 -8.95 0.84
CA HIS A 18 15.91 -7.70 1.03
C HIS A 18 14.98 -6.48 1.03
N ASP A 19 14.00 -6.42 0.13
CA ASP A 19 13.04 -5.30 0.08
C ASP A 19 12.19 -5.21 1.35
N VAL A 20 11.78 -6.36 1.90
CA VAL A 20 11.02 -6.41 3.15
C VAL A 20 11.87 -6.03 4.35
N GLU A 21 13.12 -6.51 4.40
CA GLU A 21 14.05 -6.14 5.47
C GLU A 21 14.42 -4.66 5.41
N GLY A 22 14.58 -4.11 4.20
CA GLY A 22 14.73 -2.67 3.97
C GLY A 22 13.52 -1.90 4.50
N ALA A 23 12.30 -2.34 4.19
CA ALA A 23 11.08 -1.71 4.73
C ALA A 23 11.05 -1.72 6.27
N ILE A 24 11.41 -2.84 6.89
CA ILE A 24 11.49 -2.94 8.36
C ILE A 24 12.51 -1.94 8.91
N ALA A 25 13.68 -1.80 8.27
CA ALA A 25 14.70 -0.82 8.67
C ALA A 25 14.22 0.64 8.55
N HIS A 26 13.25 0.92 7.66
CA HIS A 26 12.57 2.22 7.57
C HIS A 26 11.46 2.42 8.63
N GLY A 27 11.27 1.46 9.53
CA GLY A 27 10.33 1.55 10.65
C GLY A 27 8.95 0.93 10.39
N TYR A 28 8.75 0.24 9.25
CA TYR A 28 7.49 -0.46 8.99
C TYR A 28 7.36 -1.72 9.84
N ALA A 29 6.46 -1.66 10.83
CA ALA A 29 6.42 -2.60 11.93
C ALA A 29 5.36 -3.72 11.81
N ASP A 30 4.53 -3.69 10.78
CA ASP A 30 3.39 -4.60 10.60
C ASP A 30 3.18 -5.00 9.12
N ILE A 31 2.42 -6.08 8.92
CA ILE A 31 2.24 -6.68 7.60
C ILE A 31 1.48 -5.77 6.61
N GLU A 32 0.55 -4.93 7.06
CA GLU A 32 -0.19 -4.01 6.18
C GLU A 32 0.73 -2.86 5.73
N SER A 33 1.60 -2.35 6.61
CA SER A 33 2.65 -1.40 6.22
C SER A 33 3.62 -1.99 5.21
N LEU A 34 4.12 -3.21 5.47
CA LEU A 34 5.04 -3.89 4.55
C LEU A 34 4.39 -4.12 3.19
N LYS A 35 3.14 -4.58 3.16
CA LYS A 35 2.35 -4.66 1.92
C LYS A 35 2.20 -3.30 1.25
N ARG A 36 1.97 -2.21 1.94
CA ARG A 36 1.79 -0.90 1.27
C ARG A 36 3.10 -0.35 0.71
N TYR A 37 4.20 -0.61 1.39
CA TYR A 37 5.50 -0.10 1.02
C TYR A 37 6.14 -0.93 -0.10
N THR A 38 6.16 -2.25 0.05
CA THR A 38 6.78 -3.15 -0.92
C THR A 38 5.79 -3.71 -1.93
N GLY A 39 4.48 -3.50 -1.75
CA GLY A 39 3.36 -4.09 -2.51
C GLY A 39 3.33 -5.61 -2.58
N LEU A 40 4.02 -6.30 -1.68
CA LEU A 40 3.86 -7.73 -1.50
C LEU A 40 2.37 -8.06 -1.25
N GLY A 41 1.84 -9.05 -1.97
CA GLY A 41 0.46 -9.50 -1.79
C GLY A 41 -0.62 -8.69 -2.53
N THR A 42 -0.25 -7.73 -3.39
CA THR A 42 -1.19 -7.06 -4.30
C THR A 42 -1.34 -7.75 -5.66
N GLY A 43 -0.46 -8.72 -5.96
CA GLY A 43 -0.46 -9.44 -7.23
C GLY A 43 -1.64 -10.43 -7.40
N PRO A 44 -1.69 -11.18 -8.50
CA PRO A 44 -2.82 -12.06 -8.82
C PRO A 44 -3.17 -13.10 -7.74
N CYS A 45 -2.17 -13.54 -6.96
CA CYS A 45 -2.40 -14.47 -5.85
C CYS A 45 -3.05 -13.81 -4.62
N GLN A 46 -3.04 -12.48 -4.51
CA GLN A 46 -3.56 -11.70 -3.38
C GLN A 46 -2.95 -12.12 -2.02
N GLY A 47 -1.62 -12.32 -1.98
CA GLY A 47 -0.89 -12.59 -0.75
C GLY A 47 -0.78 -14.07 -0.35
N LYS A 48 -1.51 -14.98 -1.00
CA LYS A 48 -1.56 -16.41 -0.64
C LYS A 48 -0.19 -17.10 -0.54
N SER A 49 0.80 -16.65 -1.32
CA SER A 49 2.15 -17.22 -1.32
C SER A 49 3.15 -16.50 -0.40
N CYS A 50 2.99 -15.19 -0.21
CA CYS A 50 4.01 -14.35 0.44
C CYS A 50 3.65 -13.88 1.84
N GLU A 51 2.36 -13.83 2.19
CA GLU A 51 1.87 -13.22 3.43
C GLU A 51 2.49 -13.83 4.69
N VAL A 52 2.38 -15.16 4.85
CA VAL A 52 2.90 -15.85 6.04
C VAL A 52 4.43 -15.72 6.15
N GLY A 53 5.13 -15.73 5.02
CA GLY A 53 6.58 -15.52 4.98
C GLY A 53 6.95 -14.11 5.44
N ALA A 54 6.26 -13.09 4.90
CA ALA A 54 6.45 -11.70 5.30
C ALA A 54 6.11 -11.46 6.78
N MET A 55 5.04 -12.07 7.30
CA MET A 55 4.69 -11.99 8.72
C MET A 55 5.78 -12.60 9.61
N ARG A 56 6.40 -13.72 9.21
CA ARG A 56 7.51 -14.33 9.96
C ARG A 56 8.76 -13.45 9.95
N ILE A 57 9.09 -12.84 8.82
CA ILE A 57 10.23 -11.91 8.70
C ILE A 57 9.97 -10.67 9.58
N CYS A 58 8.76 -10.11 9.49
CA CYS A 58 8.30 -8.99 10.31
C CYS A 58 8.37 -9.33 11.81
N ALA A 59 7.84 -10.48 12.22
CA ALA A 59 7.85 -10.94 13.60
C ALA A 59 9.26 -11.16 14.16
N GLY A 60 10.21 -11.62 13.33
CA GLY A 60 11.58 -11.86 13.75
C GLY A 60 12.41 -10.59 13.95
N ARG A 61 11.90 -9.42 13.53
CA ARG A 61 12.70 -8.18 13.45
C ARG A 61 12.01 -6.91 14.00
N ASN A 62 10.73 -6.97 14.38
CA ASN A 62 9.95 -5.80 14.84
C ASN A 62 9.51 -5.84 16.31
N ALA A 63 9.12 -4.67 16.81
CA ALA A 63 8.56 -4.42 18.14
C ALA A 63 7.08 -4.82 18.31
N VAL A 64 6.38 -5.21 17.23
CA VAL A 64 4.97 -5.64 17.28
C VAL A 64 4.90 -7.14 17.59
N PRO A 65 4.23 -7.56 18.69
CA PRO A 65 4.09 -8.97 19.02
C PRO A 65 3.50 -9.77 17.85
N PRO A 66 3.96 -11.00 17.58
CA PRO A 66 3.43 -11.83 16.49
C PRO A 66 1.90 -11.99 16.54
N ALA A 67 1.31 -12.04 17.73
CA ALA A 67 -0.12 -12.14 17.95
C ALA A 67 -0.90 -10.86 17.58
N ALA A 68 -0.24 -9.71 17.49
CA ALA A 68 -0.83 -8.43 17.11
C ALA A 68 -0.74 -8.16 15.59
N GLN A 69 -0.03 -8.99 14.83
CA GLN A 69 -0.01 -8.89 13.38
C GLN A 69 -1.32 -9.42 12.80
N VAL A 70 -2.04 -8.56 12.08
CA VAL A 70 -3.33 -8.90 11.46
C VAL A 70 -3.09 -9.25 9.99
N PRO A 71 -3.50 -10.46 9.53
CA PRO A 71 -3.43 -10.83 8.12
C PRO A 71 -4.08 -9.81 7.18
N PHE A 72 -3.68 -9.85 5.90
CA PHE A 72 -4.32 -9.11 4.83
C PHE A 72 -5.82 -9.33 4.83
N ARG A 73 -6.53 -8.20 4.76
CA ARG A 73 -7.98 -8.22 4.61
C ARG A 73 -8.35 -8.79 3.23
N ALA A 74 -8.84 -10.03 3.20
CA ALA A 74 -9.37 -10.64 2.00
C ALA A 74 -10.60 -9.86 1.48
N ARG A 75 -10.64 -9.61 0.17
CA ARG A 75 -11.73 -8.91 -0.52
C ARG A 75 -12.23 -9.76 -1.68
N PRO A 76 -13.55 -9.77 -1.98
CA PRO A 76 -14.06 -10.35 -3.22
C PRO A 76 -13.49 -9.63 -4.46
N PRO A 77 -13.23 -10.35 -5.56
CA PRO A 77 -13.28 -11.82 -5.67
C PRO A 77 -12.06 -12.49 -5.01
N LEU A 78 -12.27 -13.67 -4.43
CA LEU A 78 -11.21 -14.44 -3.73
C LEU A 78 -10.07 -14.88 -4.66
N ALA A 79 -10.40 -15.11 -5.93
CA ALA A 79 -9.49 -15.41 -7.02
C ALA A 79 -9.90 -14.58 -8.24
N PRO A 80 -8.95 -14.22 -9.13
CA PRO A 80 -9.28 -13.56 -10.39
C PRO A 80 -10.46 -14.26 -11.07
N THR A 81 -11.52 -13.50 -11.31
CA THR A 81 -12.78 -13.98 -11.89
C THR A 81 -13.11 -13.13 -13.10
N THR A 82 -13.64 -13.74 -14.16
CA THR A 82 -13.92 -13.03 -15.40
C THR A 82 -15.09 -12.05 -15.22
N ILE A 83 -15.07 -10.94 -15.96
CA ILE A 83 -16.19 -9.98 -16.01
C ILE A 83 -17.45 -10.68 -16.54
N ALA A 84 -17.29 -11.61 -17.48
CA ALA A 84 -18.36 -12.44 -18.02
C ALA A 84 -19.13 -13.21 -16.93
N ALA A 85 -18.43 -13.74 -15.92
CA ALA A 85 -19.07 -14.42 -14.80
C ALA A 85 -19.94 -13.45 -13.96
N TYR A 86 -19.51 -12.20 -13.77
CA TYR A 86 -20.32 -11.17 -13.12
C TYR A 86 -21.51 -10.72 -13.98
N ALA A 87 -21.36 -10.77 -15.31
CA ALA A 87 -22.43 -10.47 -16.26
C ALA A 87 -23.44 -11.62 -16.43
N GLY A 88 -23.28 -12.74 -15.70
CA GLY A 88 -24.17 -13.90 -15.80
C GLY A 88 -24.05 -14.66 -17.13
N LEU A 89 -22.95 -14.47 -17.87
CA LEU A 89 -22.73 -15.17 -19.12
C LEU A 89 -22.45 -16.66 -18.87
N PRO A 90 -22.87 -17.54 -19.78
CA PRO A 90 -22.76 -18.98 -19.58
C PRO A 90 -21.30 -19.41 -19.39
N PRO A 91 -21.06 -20.48 -18.61
CA PRO A 91 -19.72 -20.99 -18.30
C PRO A 91 -18.86 -21.22 -19.55
N GLU A 92 -19.49 -21.63 -20.66
CA GLU A 92 -18.83 -21.83 -21.96
C GLU A 92 -18.11 -20.58 -22.48
N VAL A 93 -18.63 -19.38 -22.17
CA VAL A 93 -18.05 -18.09 -22.56
C VAL A 93 -17.01 -17.62 -21.53
N THR A 94 -17.17 -17.99 -20.26
CA THR A 94 -16.36 -17.46 -19.14
C THR A 94 -15.04 -18.20 -18.92
N GLY A 95 -14.90 -19.43 -19.43
CA GLY A 95 -13.70 -20.27 -19.26
C GLY A 95 -13.30 -20.57 -17.81
N ALA A 96 -14.13 -20.18 -16.83
CA ALA A 96 -13.75 -20.16 -15.42
C ALA A 96 -14.18 -21.44 -14.71
N ARG A 97 -13.21 -22.18 -14.14
CA ARG A 97 -13.49 -23.16 -13.08
C ARG A 97 -13.36 -22.44 -11.74
N HIS A 98 -14.47 -22.30 -11.01
CA HIS A 98 -14.42 -21.74 -9.65
C HIS A 98 -13.61 -22.66 -8.74
N PRO A 99 -12.56 -22.17 -8.05
CA PRO A 99 -11.94 -22.96 -6.99
C PRO A 99 -12.92 -23.07 -5.80
N ALA A 100 -13.18 -24.29 -5.35
CA ALA A 100 -13.96 -24.56 -4.15
C ALA A 100 -13.09 -24.37 -2.91
N GLY A 101 -13.47 -23.43 -2.03
CA GLY A 101 -12.86 -23.24 -0.72
C GLY A 101 -12.15 -21.90 -0.55
N GLY A 102 -12.60 -21.12 0.43
CA GLY A 102 -11.98 -19.88 0.87
C GLY A 102 -12.27 -19.60 2.33
N LEU A 103 -11.25 -19.16 3.08
CA LEU A 103 -11.44 -18.72 4.45
C LEU A 103 -12.39 -17.52 4.51
N ARG A 104 -13.30 -17.53 5.48
CA ARG A 104 -14.18 -16.39 5.74
C ARG A 104 -13.35 -15.23 6.29
N PRO A 105 -13.40 -14.03 5.68
CA PRO A 105 -12.68 -12.88 6.21
C PRO A 105 -13.21 -12.54 7.60
N THR A 106 -12.32 -12.49 8.59
CA THR A 106 -12.60 -11.90 9.90
C THR A 106 -12.42 -10.39 9.80
N TRP A 107 -13.53 -9.67 9.76
CA TRP A 107 -13.53 -8.23 9.85
C TRP A 107 -13.24 -7.83 11.30
N GLY A 108 -11.97 -7.73 11.67
CA GLY A 108 -11.58 -7.20 12.97
C GLY A 108 -12.10 -5.78 13.15
N LYS A 109 -12.82 -5.54 14.26
CA LYS A 109 -13.07 -4.21 14.81
C LYS A 109 -12.07 -4.00 15.96
N GLY A 110 -11.06 -3.18 15.74
CA GLY A 110 -10.04 -2.84 16.73
C GLY A 110 -9.21 -1.66 16.22
N ALA A 111 -8.54 -0.95 17.14
CA ALA A 111 -7.56 0.06 16.78
C ALA A 111 -6.46 -0.59 15.93
N HIS A 112 -6.08 0.06 14.83
CA HIS A 112 -4.99 -0.46 13.99
C HIS A 112 -3.66 -0.32 14.77
N PRO A 113 -2.75 -1.31 14.74
CA PRO A 113 -1.44 -1.21 15.39
C PRO A 113 -0.58 0.00 14.95
N LEU A 114 -1.00 0.72 13.91
CA LEU A 114 -0.34 1.90 13.35
C LEU A 114 -0.96 3.22 13.80
N GLN A 115 -1.99 3.19 14.65
CA GLN A 115 -2.55 4.41 15.20
C GLN A 115 -1.49 5.04 16.12
N PRO A 116 -0.98 6.24 15.82
CA PRO A 116 0.05 6.86 16.64
C PRO A 116 -0.52 7.21 18.03
N HIS A 117 0.21 6.88 19.10
CA HIS A 117 -0.15 7.21 20.48
C HIS A 117 0.72 8.30 21.10
N ALA A 118 1.53 9.00 20.30
CA ALA A 118 2.41 10.06 20.80
C ALA A 118 1.61 11.29 21.27
N ALA A 119 2.11 11.94 22.32
CA ALA A 119 1.55 13.21 22.77
C ALA A 119 1.68 14.28 21.67
N LEU A 120 0.64 15.09 21.51
CA LEU A 120 0.67 16.18 20.55
C LEU A 120 1.61 17.30 21.03
N PRO A 121 2.39 17.92 20.13
CA PRO A 121 3.20 19.08 20.47
C PRO A 121 2.34 20.26 20.90
N GLU A 122 2.80 21.06 21.85
CA GLU A 122 2.09 22.25 22.33
C GLU A 122 1.90 23.33 21.24
N ARG A 123 2.82 23.40 20.27
CA ARG A 123 2.81 24.40 19.20
C ARG A 123 3.44 23.87 17.92
N VAL A 124 2.80 24.18 16.80
CA VAL A 124 3.29 23.96 15.43
C VAL A 124 2.92 25.16 14.55
N ASP A 125 3.57 25.28 13.40
CA ASP A 125 3.36 26.42 12.49
C ASP A 125 2.22 26.12 11.49
N VAL A 126 2.11 24.87 11.06
CA VAL A 126 1.04 24.41 10.15
C VAL A 126 0.46 23.08 10.66
N VAL A 127 -0.86 23.01 10.73
CA VAL A 127 -1.61 21.77 10.98
C VAL A 127 -2.35 21.36 9.70
N ILE A 128 -2.20 20.10 9.31
CA ILE A 128 -2.90 19.47 8.19
C ILE A 128 -3.83 18.41 8.76
N ILE A 129 -5.12 18.50 8.44
CA ILE A 129 -6.12 17.51 8.86
C ILE A 129 -6.40 16.59 7.67
N GLY A 130 -6.10 15.30 7.85
CA GLY A 130 -6.27 14.24 6.86
C GLY A 130 -4.94 13.69 6.35
N GLY A 131 -4.63 12.45 6.70
CA GLY A 131 -3.41 11.72 6.30
C GLY A 131 -3.54 11.02 4.95
N GLY A 132 -4.37 11.54 4.04
CA GLY A 132 -4.52 11.03 2.66
C GLY A 132 -3.46 11.60 1.72
N ILE A 133 -3.54 11.23 0.41
CA ILE A 133 -2.55 11.65 -0.60
C ILE A 133 -2.39 13.17 -0.66
N MET A 134 -3.49 13.92 -0.58
CA MET A 134 -3.46 15.38 -0.65
C MET A 134 -2.78 16.00 0.59
N GLY A 135 -3.10 15.50 1.79
CA GLY A 135 -2.51 16.02 3.03
C GLY A 135 -1.02 15.70 3.13
N LEU A 136 -0.62 14.49 2.74
CA LEU A 136 0.79 14.12 2.71
C LEU A 136 1.58 14.83 1.60
N ALA A 137 1.00 15.00 0.42
CA ALA A 137 1.62 15.79 -0.64
C ALA A 137 1.82 17.25 -0.22
N LEU A 138 0.83 17.85 0.45
CA LEU A 138 0.96 19.19 1.01
C LEU A 138 2.07 19.23 2.07
N ALA A 139 2.08 18.27 3.01
CA ALA A 139 3.11 18.20 4.05
C ALA A 139 4.52 18.08 3.45
N TRP A 140 4.69 17.23 2.44
CA TRP A 140 5.97 17.03 1.74
C TRP A 140 6.45 18.31 1.04
N ASN A 141 5.57 19.00 0.32
CA ASN A 141 5.92 20.26 -0.35
C ASN A 141 6.25 21.37 0.67
N LEU A 142 5.47 21.51 1.75
CA LEU A 142 5.75 22.48 2.80
C LEU A 142 7.06 22.20 3.53
N ALA A 143 7.38 20.92 3.78
CA ALA A 143 8.65 20.50 4.34
C ALA A 143 9.82 20.84 3.40
N GLY A 144 9.66 20.60 2.09
CA GLY A 144 10.65 20.97 1.06
C GLY A 144 10.90 22.48 0.99
N LEU A 145 9.87 23.30 1.20
CA LEU A 145 9.97 24.75 1.31
C LEU A 145 10.47 25.25 2.66
N ARG A 146 10.71 24.35 3.63
CA ARG A 146 11.10 24.67 5.01
C ARG A 146 10.10 25.62 5.69
N ALA A 147 8.81 25.44 5.42
CA ALA A 147 7.72 26.30 5.88
C ALA A 147 7.38 26.15 7.40
N GLY A 148 8.35 25.74 8.22
CA GLY A 148 8.17 25.53 9.66
C GLY A 148 7.82 24.09 10.04
N ARG A 149 7.34 23.93 11.28
CA ARG A 149 6.91 22.65 11.86
C ARG A 149 5.52 22.31 11.37
N VAL A 150 5.43 21.26 10.54
CA VAL A 150 4.18 20.75 9.96
C VAL A 150 3.72 19.52 10.75
N LEU A 151 2.46 19.54 11.20
CA LEU A 151 1.80 18.41 11.85
C LEU A 151 0.68 17.87 10.98
N VAL A 152 0.69 16.59 10.67
CA VAL A 152 -0.42 15.90 9.98
C VAL A 152 -1.22 15.09 11.00
N LEU A 153 -2.52 15.33 11.06
CA LEU A 153 -3.46 14.61 11.91
C LEU A 153 -4.34 13.69 11.06
N GLU A 154 -4.44 12.42 11.46
CA GLU A 154 -5.34 11.44 10.87
C GLU A 154 -6.06 10.70 12.00
N ARG A 155 -7.33 10.34 11.78
CA ARG A 155 -8.14 9.64 12.78
C ARG A 155 -7.61 8.21 13.01
N GLY A 156 -7.19 7.55 11.94
CA GLY A 156 -6.59 6.22 11.99
C GLY A 156 -5.08 6.27 11.85
N TYR A 157 -4.57 5.64 10.80
CA TYR A 157 -3.16 5.69 10.40
C TYR A 157 -3.03 6.35 9.03
N LEU A 158 -1.82 6.81 8.70
CA LEU A 158 -1.57 7.48 7.42
C LEU A 158 -2.03 6.61 6.24
N CYS A 159 -2.71 7.24 5.29
CA CYS A 159 -3.27 6.60 4.12
C CYS A 159 -4.30 5.49 4.43
N GLU A 160 -4.97 5.48 5.59
CA GLU A 160 -6.05 4.52 5.88
C GLU A 160 -7.20 4.57 4.85
N GLY A 161 -7.41 5.71 4.18
CA GLY A 161 -8.48 5.92 3.20
C GLY A 161 -8.26 5.27 1.82
N ALA A 162 -9.01 5.74 0.82
CA ALA A 162 -8.90 5.25 -0.57
C ALA A 162 -7.50 5.49 -1.15
N SER A 163 -6.87 6.61 -0.78
CA SER A 163 -5.54 6.99 -1.26
C SER A 163 -4.46 5.94 -0.96
N GLY A 164 -4.47 5.28 0.20
CA GLY A 164 -3.50 4.21 0.50
C GLY A 164 -3.78 2.88 -0.17
N ARG A 165 -4.91 2.76 -0.88
CA ARG A 165 -5.34 1.54 -1.57
C ARG A 165 -5.33 1.69 -3.09
N ASN A 166 -4.70 2.77 -3.58
CA ASN A 166 -4.56 3.00 -5.01
C ASN A 166 -3.53 2.02 -5.59
N GLY A 167 -3.73 1.55 -6.82
CA GLY A 167 -2.83 0.59 -7.48
C GLY A 167 -1.63 1.22 -8.19
N GLY A 168 -1.23 2.44 -7.83
CA GLY A 168 -0.13 3.18 -8.46
C GLY A 168 -0.43 3.67 -9.89
N GLY A 169 -1.69 3.65 -10.30
CA GLY A 169 -2.12 4.07 -11.63
C GLY A 169 -2.21 5.59 -11.75
N VAL A 170 -1.46 6.16 -12.69
CA VAL A 170 -1.54 7.57 -13.06
C VAL A 170 -2.06 7.65 -14.49
N ARG A 171 -3.20 8.32 -14.70
CA ARG A 171 -3.87 8.45 -16.00
C ARG A 171 -4.11 9.91 -16.32
N ALA A 172 -3.92 10.29 -17.56
CA ALA A 172 -4.28 11.61 -18.03
C ALA A 172 -5.80 11.73 -18.15
N GLN A 173 -6.35 12.86 -17.71
CA GLN A 173 -7.75 13.23 -17.91
C GLN A 173 -7.79 14.42 -18.89
N TRP A 174 -8.62 14.33 -19.94
CA TRP A 174 -8.53 15.21 -21.11
C TRP A 174 -9.73 16.16 -21.27
N THR A 175 -10.12 16.84 -20.20
CA THR A 175 -11.34 17.67 -20.23
C THR A 175 -11.08 19.13 -20.60
N THR A 176 -9.95 19.71 -20.19
CA THR A 176 -9.59 21.10 -20.47
C THR A 176 -8.08 21.22 -20.75
N PRO A 177 -7.62 22.27 -21.47
CA PRO A 177 -6.19 22.51 -21.68
C PRO A 177 -5.39 22.54 -20.37
N THR A 178 -5.94 23.14 -19.31
CA THR A 178 -5.31 23.18 -17.98
C THR A 178 -5.14 21.79 -17.37
N LEU A 179 -6.15 20.92 -17.48
CA LEU A 179 -6.06 19.56 -16.97
C LEU A 179 -5.09 18.70 -17.79
N ILE A 180 -4.97 18.96 -19.09
CA ILE A 180 -3.99 18.29 -19.96
C ILE A 180 -2.57 18.66 -19.54
N GLU A 181 -2.27 19.94 -19.33
CA GLU A 181 -0.95 20.38 -18.86
C GLU A 181 -0.65 19.84 -17.46
N LEU A 182 -1.63 19.89 -16.54
CA LEU A 182 -1.49 19.30 -15.21
C LEU A 182 -1.21 17.79 -15.28
N ALA A 183 -1.87 17.06 -16.18
CA ALA A 183 -1.65 15.63 -16.36
C ALA A 183 -0.24 15.33 -16.91
N LYS A 184 0.24 16.11 -17.87
CA LYS A 184 1.62 16.00 -18.41
C LYS A 184 2.65 16.20 -17.31
N GLU A 185 2.50 17.27 -16.51
CA GLU A 185 3.37 17.55 -15.37
C GLU A 185 3.31 16.43 -14.31
N SER A 186 2.11 15.93 -14.01
CA SER A 186 1.92 14.83 -13.04
C SER A 186 2.61 13.54 -13.48
N ILE A 187 2.52 13.18 -14.77
CA ILE A 187 3.19 12.00 -15.33
C ILE A 187 4.72 12.17 -15.26
N ALA A 188 5.23 13.35 -15.61
CA ALA A 188 6.65 13.65 -15.57
C ALA A 188 7.20 13.62 -14.13
N PHE A 189 6.45 14.19 -13.17
CA PHE A 189 6.77 14.14 -11.75
C PHE A 189 6.80 12.69 -11.24
N MET A 190 5.74 11.92 -11.47
CA MET A 190 5.64 10.53 -11.03
C MET A 190 6.73 9.63 -11.61
N ALA A 191 7.20 9.92 -12.83
CA ALA A 191 8.32 9.20 -13.45
C ALA A 191 9.65 9.37 -12.70
N ARG A 192 9.87 10.53 -12.06
CA ARG A 192 11.06 10.80 -11.25
C ARG A 192 10.87 10.46 -9.77
N PHE A 193 9.61 10.49 -9.30
CA PHE A 193 9.27 10.38 -7.89
C PHE A 193 9.80 9.11 -7.21
N ALA A 194 9.82 7.98 -7.93
CA ALA A 194 10.42 6.74 -7.42
C ALA A 194 11.91 6.87 -7.12
N GLN A 195 12.64 7.57 -8.00
CA GLN A 195 14.09 7.80 -7.85
C GLN A 195 14.35 8.80 -6.72
N GLU A 196 13.55 9.85 -6.63
CA GLU A 196 13.68 10.88 -5.59
C GLU A 196 13.43 10.32 -4.18
N LEU A 197 12.44 9.44 -4.03
CA LEU A 197 12.12 8.83 -2.73
C LEU A 197 12.97 7.59 -2.43
N GLY A 198 13.65 7.01 -3.43
CA GLY A 198 14.36 5.74 -3.27
C GLY A 198 13.43 4.55 -2.97
N ILE A 199 12.15 4.67 -3.31
CA ILE A 199 11.13 3.63 -3.06
C ILE A 199 10.37 3.31 -4.34
N ASN A 200 9.96 2.06 -4.51
CA ASN A 200 9.08 1.68 -5.60
C ASN A 200 7.70 2.32 -5.37
N VAL A 201 7.27 3.21 -6.27
CA VAL A 201 5.97 3.90 -6.21
C VAL A 201 4.89 3.25 -7.07
N TRP A 202 5.16 2.05 -7.62
CA TRP A 202 4.16 1.25 -8.29
C TRP A 202 3.60 1.91 -9.55
N LEU A 203 4.38 2.79 -10.20
CA LEU A 203 3.91 3.58 -11.32
C LEU A 203 3.47 2.69 -12.49
N ARG A 204 2.15 2.58 -12.68
CA ARG A 204 1.53 1.92 -13.82
C ARG A 204 1.01 2.99 -14.77
N ARG A 205 1.66 3.12 -15.93
CA ARG A 205 1.20 3.96 -17.03
C ARG A 205 0.12 3.18 -17.80
N GLY A 206 -1.04 3.79 -17.99
CA GLY A 206 -2.15 3.20 -18.74
C GLY A 206 -3.11 4.24 -19.25
#